data_AF-C7XX03-F1
#
_entry.id   AF-C7XX03-F1
#
_cell.length_a   1.000
_cell.length_b   1.000
_cell.length_c   1.000
_cell.angle_alpha   90.00
_cell.angle_beta   90.00
_cell.angle_gamma   90.00
#
_symmetry.space_group_name_H-M   'P 1'
#
loop_
_entity.id
_entity.type
_entity.pdbx_description
1 polymer ?
#
loop_
_entity_poly.entity_id
_entity_poly.type
_entity_poly.pdbx_seq_one_letter_code
_entity_poly.pdbx_strand_id
1 'polypeptide(L)'
;FPELVIRELLANTIAHQDFTISGMRPMVEIFNNRIIFSNPGVPLMDPMRFLDFPPRSRNTELADLLGKFKIVESRGTGIDKVVASLEEHELPALEILTKGTDATQVTIHSKKLFKDMSPTEKNESIYWNACLHYVNDEQINNASLRKRFNLTSNDSSLISKAISNAMEANLIKLYDEKAGRKFVSYIPFWGVSVQNRYKI
;
A
#
# COMPACT_ATOMS: atom_id res chain seq x y z
N PHE A 1 -2.44 10.92 13.09
CA PHE A 1 -2.76 9.79 12.18
C PHE A 1 -4.27 9.60 12.14
N PRO A 2 -4.86 9.24 11.00
CA PRO A 2 -6.31 9.02 10.89
C PRO A 2 -6.75 7.85 11.78
N GLU A 3 -7.85 8.02 12.52
CA GLU A 3 -8.36 6.98 13.43
C GLU A 3 -8.67 5.67 12.69
N LEU A 4 -9.22 5.77 11.47
CA LEU A 4 -9.49 4.64 10.58
C LEU A 4 -8.21 3.80 10.36
N VAL A 5 -7.10 4.44 10.01
CA VAL A 5 -5.82 3.76 9.76
C VAL A 5 -5.35 3.03 11.02
N ILE A 6 -5.42 3.67 12.18
CA ILE A 6 -4.99 3.06 13.45
C ILE A 6 -5.85 1.86 13.80
N ARG A 7 -7.18 1.98 13.67
CA ARG A 7 -8.12 0.90 13.97
C ARG A 7 -7.90 -0.31 13.05
N GLU A 8 -7.81 -0.09 11.75
CA GLU A 8 -7.61 -1.17 10.77
C GLU A 8 -6.27 -1.88 10.99
N LEU A 9 -5.17 -1.13 11.17
CA LEU A 9 -3.85 -1.74 11.40
C LEU A 9 -3.76 -2.48 12.74
N LEU A 10 -4.35 -1.93 13.81
CA LEU A 10 -4.39 -2.60 15.11
C LEU A 10 -5.17 -3.91 15.02
N ALA A 11 -6.34 -3.87 14.39
CA ALA A 11 -7.16 -5.06 14.26
C ALA A 11 -6.50 -6.11 13.34
N ASN A 12 -5.82 -5.68 12.26
CA ASN A 12 -5.05 -6.59 11.41
C ASN A 12 -3.92 -7.27 12.20
N THR A 13 -3.23 -6.53 13.07
CA THR A 13 -2.18 -7.06 13.95
C THR A 13 -2.72 -8.18 14.86
N ILE A 14 -3.97 -8.05 15.32
CA ILE A 14 -4.64 -9.05 16.18
C ILE A 14 -5.14 -10.23 15.34
N ALA A 15 -5.82 -9.97 14.23
CA ALA A 15 -6.49 -10.98 13.41
C ALA A 15 -5.52 -11.85 12.62
N HIS A 16 -4.39 -11.30 12.18
CA HIS A 16 -3.45 -11.98 11.28
C HIS A 16 -2.17 -12.49 11.96
N GLN A 17 -2.04 -12.34 13.28
CA GLN A 17 -0.89 -12.90 14.00
C GLN A 17 -0.81 -14.43 13.88
N ASP A 18 0.41 -14.95 13.90
CA ASP A 18 0.67 -16.38 14.00
C ASP A 18 0.71 -16.82 15.47
N PHE A 19 -0.36 -17.47 15.93
CA PHE A 19 -0.47 -17.98 17.30
C PHE A 19 0.42 -19.20 17.58
N THR A 20 1.08 -19.78 16.57
CA THR A 20 2.02 -20.88 16.76
C THR A 20 3.40 -20.40 17.24
N ILE A 21 3.71 -19.11 17.07
CA ILE A 21 4.99 -18.52 17.48
C ILE A 21 4.93 -18.11 18.95
N SER A 22 5.67 -18.83 19.79
CA SER A 22 5.77 -18.54 21.22
C SER A 22 6.77 -17.41 21.53
N GLY A 23 6.50 -16.61 22.56
CA GLY A 23 7.41 -15.58 23.07
C GLY A 23 7.31 -14.23 22.35
N MET A 24 6.59 -14.16 21.23
CA MET A 24 6.27 -12.92 20.53
C MET A 24 4.81 -12.55 20.75
N ARG A 25 4.51 -11.24 20.70
CA ARG A 25 3.15 -10.72 20.83
C ARG A 25 2.95 -9.55 19.87
N PRO A 26 1.71 -9.26 19.46
CA PRO A 26 1.34 -7.98 18.87
C PRO A 26 1.92 -6.82 19.67
N MET A 27 2.58 -5.88 18.99
CA MET A 27 3.17 -4.70 19.61
C MET A 27 2.88 -3.46 18.77
N VAL A 28 2.61 -2.35 19.45
CA VAL A 28 2.46 -1.03 18.82
C VAL A 28 3.51 -0.10 19.43
N GLU A 29 4.42 0.39 18.60
CA GLU A 29 5.47 1.32 19.00
C GLU A 29 5.18 2.69 18.42
N ILE A 30 5.11 3.71 19.28
CA ILE A 30 4.78 5.08 18.89
C ILE A 30 6.04 5.94 19.01
N PHE A 31 6.42 6.55 17.91
CA PHE A 31 7.54 7.49 17.81
C PHE A 31 7.01 8.86 17.38
N ASN A 32 7.85 9.89 17.50
CA ASN A 32 7.49 11.26 17.13
C ASN A 32 7.05 11.40 15.66
N ASN A 33 7.58 10.58 14.76
CA ASN A 33 7.38 10.68 13.32
C ASN A 33 6.77 9.42 12.67
N ARG A 34 6.46 8.38 13.45
CA ARG A 34 5.89 7.13 12.92
C ARG A 34 5.22 6.29 14.00
N ILE A 35 4.36 5.39 13.57
CA ILE A 35 3.81 4.30 14.40
C ILE A 35 4.15 2.99 13.71
N ILE A 36 4.66 2.02 14.47
CA ILE A 36 4.99 0.67 13.99
C ILE A 36 4.03 -0.32 14.64
N PHE A 37 3.35 -1.09 13.82
CA PHE A 37 2.51 -2.23 14.22
C PHE A 37 3.27 -3.51 13.90
N SER A 38 3.56 -4.33 14.91
CA SER A 38 4.29 -5.59 14.75
C SER A 38 3.42 -6.75 15.19
N ASN A 39 3.33 -7.81 14.39
CA ASN A 39 2.71 -9.08 14.80
C ASN A 39 3.60 -10.28 14.50
N PRO A 40 3.47 -11.36 15.29
CA PRO A 40 4.10 -12.64 14.98
C PRO A 40 3.68 -13.18 13.61
N GLY A 41 4.62 -13.82 12.93
CA GLY A 41 4.48 -14.49 11.65
C GLY A 41 4.69 -13.58 10.45
N VAL A 42 5.06 -14.19 9.32
CA VAL A 42 5.05 -13.54 8.01
C VAL A 42 3.65 -13.59 7.38
N PRO A 43 3.32 -12.72 6.41
CA PRO A 43 2.03 -12.78 5.74
C PRO A 43 1.85 -14.04 4.91
N LEU A 44 0.61 -14.50 4.75
CA LEU A 44 0.28 -15.70 3.97
C LEU A 44 0.44 -15.53 2.45
N MET A 45 0.65 -14.30 2.01
CA MET A 45 0.82 -13.89 0.62
C MET A 45 1.79 -12.71 0.57
N ASP A 46 2.36 -12.46 -0.59
CA ASP A 46 3.25 -11.32 -0.81
C ASP A 46 2.58 -10.00 -0.37
N PRO A 47 3.18 -9.21 0.55
CA PRO A 47 2.68 -7.90 0.98
C PRO A 47 2.33 -6.96 -0.17
N MET A 48 3.09 -7.00 -1.25
CA MET A 48 2.85 -6.15 -2.41
C MET A 48 1.54 -6.54 -3.12
N ARG A 49 1.07 -7.76 -2.92
CA ARG A 49 -0.17 -8.27 -3.54
C ARG A 49 -1.41 -8.09 -2.66
N PHE A 50 -1.31 -7.42 -1.52
CA PHE A 50 -2.44 -7.27 -0.59
C PHE A 50 -3.67 -6.58 -1.20
N LEU A 51 -3.49 -5.66 -2.16
CA LEU A 51 -4.59 -5.00 -2.89
C LEU A 51 -5.11 -5.83 -4.09
N ASP A 52 -4.46 -6.93 -4.46
CA ASP A 52 -4.77 -7.70 -5.67
C ASP A 52 -5.65 -8.93 -5.39
N PHE A 53 -5.36 -9.65 -4.29
CA PHE A 53 -6.07 -10.90 -3.99
C PHE A 53 -7.21 -10.73 -3.00
N PRO A 54 -8.22 -11.63 -3.07
CA PRO A 54 -9.18 -11.78 -1.98
C PRO A 54 -8.45 -12.01 -0.64
N PRO A 55 -8.91 -11.36 0.43
CA PRO A 55 -8.28 -11.49 1.74
C PRO A 55 -8.25 -12.94 2.20
N ARG A 56 -7.12 -13.35 2.77
CA ARG A 56 -7.02 -14.62 3.49
C ARG A 56 -6.55 -14.35 4.91
N SER A 57 -7.46 -14.57 5.87
CA SER A 57 -7.10 -14.52 7.28
C SER A 57 -6.49 -15.84 7.73
N ARG A 58 -5.41 -15.75 8.53
CA ARG A 58 -4.86 -16.90 9.24
C ARG A 58 -5.82 -17.40 10.32
N ASN A 59 -6.53 -16.47 10.97
CA ASN A 59 -7.46 -16.74 12.06
C ASN A 59 -8.86 -16.30 11.62
N THR A 60 -9.54 -17.13 10.82
CA THR A 60 -10.86 -16.81 10.24
C THR A 60 -11.92 -16.57 11.31
N GLU A 61 -12.02 -17.43 12.32
CA GLU A 61 -13.00 -17.28 13.40
C GLU A 61 -12.80 -15.98 14.20
N LEU A 62 -11.54 -15.62 14.46
CA LEU A 62 -11.20 -14.37 15.15
C LEU A 62 -11.53 -13.15 14.28
N ALA A 63 -11.17 -13.18 12.99
CA ALA A 63 -11.50 -12.12 12.05
C ALA A 63 -13.02 -11.93 11.93
N ASP A 64 -13.79 -13.02 11.86
CA ASP A 64 -15.25 -13.00 11.82
C ASP A 64 -15.84 -12.41 13.11
N LEU A 65 -15.27 -12.75 14.27
CA LEU A 65 -15.69 -12.20 15.57
C LEU A 65 -15.43 -10.69 15.65
N LEU A 66 -14.24 -10.24 15.24
CA LEU A 66 -13.92 -8.81 15.18
C LEU A 66 -14.84 -8.06 14.21
N GLY A 67 -15.22 -8.70 13.11
CA GLY A 67 -16.23 -8.21 12.17
C GLY A 67 -17.61 -8.03 12.81
N LYS A 68 -18.08 -9.04 13.56
CA LYS A 68 -19.35 -8.98 14.30
C LYS A 68 -19.37 -7.90 15.38
N PHE A 69 -18.22 -7.65 16.01
CA PHE A 69 -18.04 -6.55 16.97
C PHE A 69 -17.83 -5.18 16.32
N LYS A 70 -17.87 -5.09 14.99
CA LYS A 70 -17.64 -3.85 14.23
C LYS A 70 -16.28 -3.21 14.52
N ILE A 71 -15.29 -4.02 14.90
CA ILE A 71 -13.91 -3.58 15.11
C ILE A 71 -13.21 -3.48 13.76
N VAL A 72 -13.48 -4.44 12.86
CA VAL A 72 -13.07 -4.44 11.46
C VAL A 72 -14.33 -4.48 10.61
N GLU A 73 -14.36 -3.77 9.50
CA GLU A 73 -15.45 -4.01 8.55
C GLU A 73 -15.25 -5.38 7.88
N SER A 74 -16.28 -6.21 7.97
CA SER A 74 -16.30 -7.55 7.39
C SER A 74 -16.28 -7.44 5.86
N ARG A 75 -15.08 -7.46 5.26
CA ARG A 75 -14.71 -7.83 3.88
C ARG A 75 -13.39 -7.14 3.56
N GLY A 76 -12.29 -7.89 3.55
CA GLY A 76 -11.13 -7.79 2.66
C GLY A 76 -10.47 -6.50 2.20
N THR A 77 -10.99 -5.33 2.53
CA THR A 77 -10.58 -4.03 2.02
C THR A 77 -9.86 -3.23 3.10
N GLY A 78 -9.45 -3.88 4.21
CA GLY A 78 -8.86 -3.19 5.36
C GLY A 78 -7.60 -2.44 4.95
N ILE A 79 -6.76 -3.09 4.13
CA ILE A 79 -5.56 -2.47 3.57
C ILE A 79 -5.89 -1.37 2.55
N ASP A 80 -6.90 -1.56 1.71
CA ASP A 80 -7.35 -0.56 0.71
C ASP A 80 -7.76 0.74 1.41
N LYS A 81 -8.51 0.62 2.50
CA LYS A 81 -8.94 1.75 3.33
C LYS A 81 -7.77 2.43 4.02
N VAL A 82 -6.80 1.65 4.50
CA VAL A 82 -5.57 2.21 5.07
C VAL A 82 -4.85 3.04 4.02
N VAL A 83 -4.61 2.48 2.83
CA VAL A 83 -3.94 3.18 1.73
C VAL A 83 -4.73 4.44 1.36
N ALA A 84 -6.03 4.32 1.08
CA ALA A 84 -6.87 5.45 0.69
C ALA A 84 -6.92 6.55 1.77
N SER A 85 -7.01 6.19 3.04
CA SER A 85 -7.05 7.15 4.15
C SER A 85 -5.70 7.86 4.35
N LEU A 86 -4.58 7.14 4.22
CA LEU A 86 -3.26 7.76 4.15
C LEU A 86 -3.18 8.72 2.96
N GLU A 87 -3.82 8.37 1.84
CA GLU A 87 -3.85 9.24 0.68
C GLU A 87 -4.60 10.55 0.89
N GLU A 88 -5.83 10.44 1.36
CA GLU A 88 -6.70 11.57 1.67
C GLU A 88 -6.05 12.56 2.65
N HIS A 89 -5.25 12.07 3.59
CA HIS A 89 -4.58 12.88 4.62
C HIS A 89 -3.18 13.36 4.22
N GLU A 90 -2.78 13.17 2.96
CA GLU A 90 -1.46 13.55 2.44
C GLU A 90 -0.31 12.94 3.25
N LEU A 91 -0.51 11.73 3.78
CA LEU A 91 0.52 10.99 4.48
C LEU A 91 1.34 10.13 3.51
N PRO A 92 2.61 9.82 3.85
CA PRO A 92 3.38 8.82 3.13
C PRO A 92 2.63 7.49 3.13
N ALA A 93 2.88 6.66 2.11
CA ALA A 93 2.34 5.31 2.10
C ALA A 93 2.89 4.49 3.28
N LEU A 94 2.17 3.42 3.62
CA LEU A 94 2.65 2.47 4.61
C LEU A 94 3.84 1.68 4.07
N GLU A 95 4.75 1.34 4.98
CA GLU A 95 5.85 0.41 4.73
C GLU A 95 5.48 -0.94 5.37
N ILE A 96 5.64 -2.04 4.62
CA ILE A 96 5.43 -3.40 5.14
C ILE A 96 6.74 -4.17 5.05
N LEU A 97 7.26 -4.61 6.19
CA LEU A 97 8.50 -5.38 6.26
C LEU A 97 8.28 -6.71 6.98
N THR A 98 8.79 -7.79 6.39
CA THR A 98 8.97 -9.07 7.09
C THR A 98 10.33 -9.09 7.75
N LYS A 99 10.39 -9.20 9.08
CA LYS A 99 11.65 -9.32 9.83
C LYS A 99 11.98 -10.80 10.04
N GLY A 100 12.91 -11.32 9.25
CA GLY A 100 13.22 -12.74 9.23
C GLY A 100 12.01 -13.56 8.78
N THR A 101 11.76 -14.70 9.44
CA THR A 101 10.65 -15.61 9.17
C THR A 101 9.48 -15.48 10.16
N ASP A 102 9.63 -14.63 11.18
CA ASP A 102 8.81 -14.76 12.40
C ASP A 102 8.02 -13.49 12.73
N ALA A 103 8.18 -12.39 11.98
CA ALA A 103 7.46 -11.14 12.24
C ALA A 103 7.09 -10.36 10.98
N THR A 104 5.94 -9.71 11.05
CA THR A 104 5.53 -8.66 10.11
C THR A 104 5.48 -7.33 10.84
N GLN A 105 6.00 -6.28 10.21
CA GLN A 105 5.88 -4.90 10.67
C GLN A 105 5.19 -4.06 9.61
N VAL A 106 4.22 -3.27 10.05
CA VAL A 106 3.60 -2.22 9.23
C VAL A 106 3.89 -0.88 9.88
N THR A 107 4.54 0.00 9.13
CA THR A 107 4.91 1.34 9.60
C THR A 107 4.08 2.39 8.86
N ILE A 108 3.52 3.34 9.61
CA ILE A 108 2.93 4.56 9.06
C ILE A 108 3.73 5.78 9.53
N HIS A 109 3.96 6.73 8.65
CA HIS A 109 4.79 7.90 8.90
C HIS A 109 3.98 9.18 9.02
N SER A 110 4.47 10.12 9.83
CA SER A 110 3.93 11.48 9.88
C SER A 110 4.07 12.16 8.52
N LYS A 111 3.28 13.22 8.30
CA LYS A 111 3.30 14.00 7.06
C LYS A 111 4.72 14.41 6.67
N LYS A 112 5.06 14.19 5.41
CA LYS A 112 6.36 14.48 4.82
C LYS A 112 6.15 14.95 3.39
N LEU A 113 6.81 16.02 2.97
CA LEU A 113 6.69 16.51 1.59
C LEU A 113 7.32 15.50 0.64
N PHE A 114 6.75 15.36 -0.56
CA PHE A 114 7.28 14.46 -1.57
C PHE A 114 8.75 14.76 -1.91
N LYS A 115 9.17 16.03 -1.87
CA LYS A 115 10.57 16.42 -2.14
C LYS A 115 11.53 15.83 -1.10
N ASP A 116 11.11 15.73 0.15
CA ASP A 116 11.92 15.27 1.29
C ASP A 116 11.92 13.75 1.44
N MET A 117 11.02 13.05 0.75
CA MET A 117 11.00 11.58 0.73
C MET A 117 12.26 11.01 0.07
N SER A 118 12.77 9.94 0.65
CA SER A 118 13.82 9.10 0.07
C SER A 118 13.34 8.47 -1.24
N PRO A 119 14.25 7.97 -2.09
CA PRO A 119 13.87 7.26 -3.31
C PRO A 119 12.92 6.08 -3.06
N THR A 120 13.16 5.31 -1.99
CA THR A 120 12.31 4.16 -1.62
C THR A 120 10.91 4.61 -1.20
N GLU A 121 10.80 5.62 -0.33
CA GLU A 121 9.49 6.16 0.10
C GLU A 121 8.67 6.69 -1.10
N LYS A 122 9.35 7.34 -2.08
CA LYS A 122 8.71 7.80 -3.32
C LYS A 122 8.20 6.63 -4.15
N ASN A 123 9.03 5.61 -4.32
CA ASN A 123 8.70 4.41 -5.08
C ASN A 123 7.50 3.66 -4.48
N GLU A 124 7.49 3.45 -3.17
CA GLU A 124 6.38 2.82 -2.45
C GLU A 124 5.10 3.67 -2.51
N SER A 125 5.22 4.99 -2.37
CA SER A 125 4.07 5.89 -2.48
C SER A 125 3.45 5.87 -3.87
N ILE A 126 4.28 5.83 -4.93
CA ILE A 126 3.80 5.66 -6.31
C ILE A 126 3.16 4.29 -6.50
N TYR A 127 3.76 3.25 -5.94
CA TYR A 127 3.25 1.89 -6.04
C TYR A 127 1.85 1.74 -5.42
N TRP A 128 1.67 2.16 -4.17
CA TRP A 128 0.39 2.05 -3.49
C TRP A 128 -0.68 2.92 -4.14
N ASN A 129 -0.31 4.11 -4.64
CA ASN A 129 -1.22 4.93 -5.44
C ASN A 129 -1.63 4.21 -6.73
N ALA A 130 -0.69 3.58 -7.44
CA ALA A 130 -0.99 2.78 -8.63
C ALA A 130 -1.95 1.62 -8.31
N CYS A 131 -1.71 0.91 -7.21
CA CYS A 131 -2.58 -0.17 -6.76
C CYS A 131 -4.01 0.35 -6.48
N LEU A 132 -4.14 1.44 -5.74
CA LEU A 132 -5.43 2.02 -5.39
C LEU A 132 -6.20 2.50 -6.64
N HIS A 133 -5.53 3.16 -7.59
CA HIS A 133 -6.17 3.53 -8.86
C HIS A 133 -6.59 2.29 -9.65
N TYR A 134 -5.73 1.27 -9.74
CA TYR A 134 -6.02 0.07 -10.53
C TYR A 134 -7.22 -0.73 -10.01
N VAL A 135 -7.36 -0.90 -8.69
CA VAL A 135 -8.53 -1.58 -8.10
C VAL A 135 -9.83 -0.77 -8.28
N ASN A 136 -9.72 0.51 -8.61
CA ASN A 136 -10.84 1.39 -8.96
C ASN A 136 -11.01 1.55 -10.49
N ASP A 137 -10.43 0.65 -11.29
CA ASP A 137 -10.45 0.67 -12.77
C ASP A 137 -9.78 1.90 -13.42
N GLU A 138 -8.91 2.59 -12.67
CA GLU A 138 -8.16 3.76 -13.12
C GLU A 138 -6.67 3.44 -13.35
N GLN A 139 -5.96 4.41 -13.93
CA GLN A 139 -4.50 4.34 -14.11
C GLN A 139 -3.87 5.62 -13.59
N ILE A 140 -2.63 5.51 -13.14
CA ILE A 140 -1.86 6.68 -12.72
C ILE A 140 -1.11 7.30 -13.90
N ASN A 141 -0.87 8.59 -13.83
CA ASN A 141 0.00 9.31 -14.75
C ASN A 141 0.69 10.46 -14.00
N ASN A 142 1.55 11.20 -14.70
CA ASN A 142 2.28 12.32 -14.09
C ASN A 142 1.33 13.36 -13.47
N ALA A 143 0.19 13.67 -14.12
CA ALA A 143 -0.75 14.66 -13.60
C ALA A 143 -1.50 14.16 -12.36
N SER A 144 -1.93 12.89 -12.33
CA SER A 144 -2.58 12.32 -11.14
C SER A 144 -1.63 12.25 -9.94
N LEU A 145 -0.38 11.85 -10.15
CA LEU A 145 0.63 11.82 -9.09
C LEU A 145 0.99 13.22 -8.59
N ARG A 146 1.07 14.22 -9.47
CA ARG A 146 1.26 15.61 -9.02
C ARG A 146 0.11 16.07 -8.13
N LYS A 147 -1.14 15.74 -8.49
CA LYS A 147 -2.31 16.04 -7.65
C LYS A 147 -2.21 15.32 -6.30
N ARG A 148 -1.89 14.02 -6.30
CA ARG A 148 -1.72 13.19 -5.09
C ARG A 148 -0.72 13.77 -4.09
N PHE A 149 0.39 14.31 -4.58
CA PHE A 149 1.48 14.83 -3.76
C PHE A 149 1.46 16.35 -3.59
N ASN A 150 0.36 17.03 -3.97
CA ASN A 150 0.21 18.48 -3.91
C ASN A 150 1.36 19.25 -4.61
N LEU A 151 1.69 18.83 -5.82
CA LEU A 151 2.76 19.38 -6.66
C LEU A 151 2.21 20.16 -7.86
N THR A 152 3.01 21.10 -8.37
CA THR A 152 2.63 22.00 -9.46
C THR A 152 3.09 21.49 -10.83
N SER A 153 2.68 22.14 -11.92
CA SER A 153 3.20 21.87 -13.27
C SER A 153 4.73 21.97 -13.38
N ASN A 154 5.35 22.81 -12.55
CA ASN A 154 6.81 22.99 -12.54
C ASN A 154 7.54 21.77 -12.00
N ASP A 155 6.88 20.92 -11.21
CA ASP A 155 7.43 19.70 -10.64
C ASP A 155 7.24 18.46 -11.55
N SER A 156 6.82 18.66 -12.80
CA SER A 156 6.59 17.57 -13.77
C SER A 156 7.82 16.69 -13.97
N SER A 157 9.02 17.29 -14.06
CA SER A 157 10.28 16.56 -14.22
C SER A 157 10.63 15.70 -13.00
N LEU A 158 10.33 16.19 -11.78
CA LEU A 158 10.53 15.45 -10.54
C LEU A 158 9.69 14.18 -10.51
N ILE A 159 8.40 14.29 -10.88
CA ILE A 159 7.49 13.14 -10.94
C ILE A 159 7.90 12.17 -12.04
N SER A 160 8.26 12.65 -13.24
CA SER A 160 8.76 11.78 -14.31
C SER A 160 9.98 10.97 -13.88
N LYS A 161 10.93 11.58 -13.17
CA LYS A 161 12.09 10.88 -12.61
C LYS A 161 11.68 9.83 -11.57
N ALA A 162 10.76 10.18 -10.67
CA ALA A 162 10.28 9.24 -9.64
C ALA A 162 9.52 8.05 -10.25
N ILE A 163 8.72 8.28 -11.29
CA ILE A 163 8.06 7.21 -12.06
C ILE A 163 9.09 6.29 -12.71
N SER A 164 10.13 6.85 -13.35
CA SER A 164 11.22 6.04 -13.92
C SER A 164 11.88 5.16 -12.87
N ASN A 165 12.21 5.71 -11.70
CA ASN A 165 12.78 4.94 -10.59
C ASN A 165 11.84 3.82 -10.11
N ALA A 166 10.53 4.07 -10.04
CA ALA A 166 9.55 3.07 -9.63
C ALA A 166 9.36 1.96 -10.68
N MET A 167 9.49 2.29 -11.97
CA MET A 167 9.54 1.29 -13.05
C MET A 167 10.82 0.46 -13.00
N GLU A 168 11.98 1.09 -12.81
CA GLU A 168 13.27 0.40 -12.65
C GLU A 168 13.27 -0.56 -11.45
N ALA A 169 12.56 -0.19 -10.38
CA ALA A 169 12.31 -1.04 -9.22
C ALA A 169 11.26 -2.15 -9.45
N ASN A 170 10.69 -2.28 -10.66
CA ASN A 170 9.65 -3.23 -11.05
C ASN A 170 8.36 -3.15 -10.18
N LEU A 171 8.05 -1.97 -9.65
CA LEU A 171 6.84 -1.76 -8.86
C LEU A 171 5.63 -1.42 -9.73
N ILE A 172 5.87 -0.67 -10.80
CA ILE A 172 4.84 -0.25 -11.76
C ILE A 172 5.30 -0.55 -13.18
N LYS A 173 4.35 -0.61 -14.11
CA LYS A 173 4.59 -0.80 -15.54
C LYS A 173 3.65 0.04 -16.38
N LEU A 174 3.95 0.16 -17.67
CA LEU A 174 3.09 0.83 -18.63
C LEU A 174 1.76 0.10 -18.77
N TYR A 175 0.66 0.85 -18.80
CA TYR A 175 -0.66 0.32 -19.13
C TYR A 175 -0.76 -0.05 -20.62
N ASP A 176 -0.21 0.83 -21.47
CA ASP A 176 -0.14 0.69 -22.91
C ASP A 176 1.27 1.03 -23.41
N GLU A 177 2.01 0.03 -23.86
CA GLU A 177 3.37 0.19 -24.41
C GLU A 177 3.42 0.99 -25.71
N LYS A 178 2.31 1.09 -26.43
CA LYS A 178 2.18 1.80 -27.71
C LYS A 178 1.66 3.22 -27.53
N ALA A 179 1.34 3.64 -26.31
CA ALA A 179 0.81 4.97 -26.06
C ALA A 179 1.82 6.05 -26.44
N GLY A 180 1.35 7.07 -27.17
CA GLY A 180 2.14 8.27 -27.41
C GLY A 180 2.45 8.99 -26.09
N ARG A 181 3.56 9.75 -26.04
CA ARG A 181 4.07 10.44 -24.83
C ARG A 181 3.02 11.18 -24.00
N LYS A 182 1.97 11.72 -24.62
CA LYS A 182 0.89 12.48 -23.97
C LYS A 182 -0.10 11.59 -23.21
N PHE A 183 -0.26 10.33 -23.60
CA PHE A 183 -1.26 9.40 -23.08
C PHE A 183 -0.64 8.28 -22.23
N VAL A 184 0.64 8.43 -21.87
CA VAL A 184 1.34 7.44 -21.05
C VAL A 184 0.71 7.37 -19.66
N SER A 185 0.35 6.14 -19.29
CA SER A 185 -0.23 5.80 -17.99
C SER A 185 0.39 4.52 -17.47
N TYR A 186 0.33 4.35 -16.15
CA TYR A 186 0.99 3.27 -15.44
C TYR A 186 0.01 2.55 -14.53
N ILE A 187 0.29 1.27 -14.33
CA ILE A 187 -0.44 0.33 -13.47
C ILE A 187 0.57 -0.38 -12.56
N PRO A 188 0.12 -1.00 -11.44
CA PRO A 188 1.00 -1.84 -10.64
C PRO A 188 1.57 -3.00 -11.48
N PHE A 189 2.73 -3.53 -11.08
CA PHE A 189 3.43 -4.56 -11.84
C PHE A 189 2.58 -5.81 -12.13
N TRP A 190 1.63 -6.14 -11.24
CA TRP A 190 0.71 -7.27 -11.36
C TRP A 190 -0.55 -6.96 -12.18
N GLY A 191 -0.85 -5.69 -12.47
CA GLY A 191 -2.02 -5.30 -13.27
C GLY A 191 -1.96 -5.79 -14.72
N VAL A 192 -3.09 -5.88 -15.41
CA VAL A 192 -3.17 -6.35 -16.80
C VAL A 192 -3.04 -5.17 -17.76
N SER A 193 -2.02 -5.20 -18.62
CA SER A 193 -1.85 -4.19 -19.68
C SER A 193 -2.86 -4.39 -20.81
N VAL A 194 -3.14 -3.34 -21.58
CA VAL A 194 -4.11 -3.36 -22.69
C VAL A 194 -3.78 -4.46 -23.70
N GLN A 195 -2.49 -4.67 -23.97
CA GLN A 195 -1.99 -5.68 -24.91
C GLN A 195 -2.33 -7.11 -24.50
N ASN A 196 -2.52 -7.36 -23.20
CA ASN A 196 -2.76 -8.68 -22.65
C ASN A 196 -4.21 -8.87 -22.19
N ARG A 197 -5.04 -7.83 -22.23
CA ARG A 197 -6.45 -7.86 -21.78
C ARG A 197 -7.33 -8.86 -22.56
N TYR A 198 -6.94 -9.20 -23.79
CA TYR A 198 -7.66 -10.14 -24.66
C TYR A 198 -6.81 -11.32 -25.13
N LYS A 199 -5.61 -11.52 -24.57
CA LYS A 199 -4.82 -12.71 -24.86
C LYS A 199 -5.32 -13.83 -23.96
N ILE A 200 -6.02 -14.78 -24.59
CA ILE A 200 -6.46 -16.06 -23.99
C ILE A 200 -5.24 -16.95 -23.81
#